data_AF-A0A0S4QPR5-F1
#
_entry.id   AF-A0A0S4QPR5-F1
#
_cell.length_a   1.000
_cell.length_b   1.000
_cell.length_c   1.000
_cell.angle_alpha   90.00
_cell.angle_beta   90.00
_cell.angle_gamma   90.00
#
_symmetry.space_group_name_H-M   'P 1'
#
loop_
_entity.id
_entity.type
_entity.pdbx_description
1 polymer ?
#
loop_
_entity_poly.entity_id
_entity_poly.type
_entity_poly.pdbx_seq_one_letter_code
_entity_poly.pdbx_strand_id
1 'polypeptide(L)'
;MTSPSTDVDMPVLAEQARTILAGGRRALLTLPCANVRGWAGLIDDGGEPLLIVGADSPPVHCAGAGRRARVDVCGHNGERLVLAGVLRLAPESTEDLVDRLADLGRTISVTAGDVSDLRVLSLSVDDVLICLPDRAERADRGLGAGRAAQNTATSRSRPAGPAAASSSSSRGSRIGRSGRGSRRANTVRLDGRWSALGPARRVDLSSYALTEPDLIAAYAPDLVRHLNDEHAAQVRLLAAHGVVPAGAPQEVTGASVRPLEVIGASVTSLDRRGLDLWRIDPDGARQVRVAFSAPLVEPRSLGRELRLLLDGTAHGADGTTCGTD
;
A
#
# COMPACT_ATOMS: atom_id res chain seq x y z
N MET A 1 -20.06 -27.85 -21.23
CA MET A 1 -19.73 -27.19 -19.94
C MET A 1 -18.21 -27.03 -19.90
N THR A 2 -17.72 -25.88 -20.38
CA THR A 2 -16.29 -25.54 -20.36
C THR A 2 -16.02 -24.76 -19.08
N SER A 3 -15.34 -25.38 -18.12
CA SER A 3 -14.79 -24.68 -16.96
C SER A 3 -13.88 -23.55 -17.46
N PRO A 4 -14.01 -22.29 -16.99
CA PRO A 4 -13.05 -21.26 -17.35
C PRO A 4 -11.73 -21.58 -16.66
N SER A 5 -10.73 -22.03 -17.41
CA SER A 5 -9.35 -22.16 -16.96
C SER A 5 -8.80 -20.76 -16.66
N THR A 6 -9.02 -20.26 -15.46
CA THR A 6 -8.34 -19.05 -14.96
C THR A 6 -6.96 -19.39 -14.41
N ASP A 7 -6.16 -20.15 -15.17
CA ASP A 7 -4.73 -20.27 -14.89
C ASP A 7 -4.10 -18.94 -15.29
N VAL A 8 -3.88 -18.09 -14.29
CA VAL A 8 -2.94 -16.98 -14.47
C VAL A 8 -1.57 -17.61 -14.49
N ASP A 9 -0.79 -17.28 -15.52
CA ASP A 9 0.53 -17.84 -15.73
C ASP A 9 1.41 -17.70 -14.48
N MET A 10 2.16 -18.75 -14.15
CA MET A 10 2.93 -18.82 -12.90
C MET A 10 3.94 -17.68 -12.75
N PRO A 11 4.68 -17.26 -13.79
CA PRO A 11 5.56 -16.09 -13.72
C PRO A 11 4.83 -14.81 -13.32
N VAL A 12 3.59 -14.62 -13.80
CA VAL A 12 2.77 -13.44 -13.46
C VAL A 12 2.34 -13.49 -12.00
N LEU A 13 1.97 -14.68 -11.49
CA LEU A 13 1.65 -14.84 -10.06
C LEU A 13 2.87 -14.62 -9.17
N ALA A 14 4.05 -15.08 -9.59
CA ALA A 14 5.30 -14.87 -8.87
C ALA A 14 5.70 -13.39 -8.86
N GLU A 15 5.66 -12.69 -9.99
CA GLU A 15 5.94 -11.24 -10.07
C GLU A 15 4.96 -10.47 -9.17
N GLN A 16 3.66 -10.80 -9.22
CA GLN A 16 2.66 -10.16 -8.36
C GLN A 16 2.93 -10.40 -6.87
N ALA A 17 3.28 -11.63 -6.48
CA ALA A 17 3.61 -11.96 -5.09
C ALA A 17 4.84 -11.17 -4.60
N ARG A 18 5.91 -11.13 -5.40
CA ARG A 18 7.12 -10.36 -5.11
C ARG A 18 6.83 -8.86 -5.04
N THR A 19 5.98 -8.36 -5.93
CA THR A 19 5.54 -6.95 -5.95
C THR A 19 4.77 -6.57 -4.70
N ILE A 20 3.84 -7.43 -4.24
CA ILE A 20 3.11 -7.20 -2.99
C ILE A 20 4.06 -7.17 -1.80
N LEU A 21 5.04 -8.10 -1.74
CA LEU A 21 6.00 -8.13 -0.65
C LEU A 21 6.89 -6.86 -0.65
N ALA A 22 7.43 -6.47 -1.79
CA ALA A 22 8.25 -5.26 -1.95
C ALA A 22 7.50 -3.96 -1.57
N GLY A 23 6.19 -3.91 -1.87
CA GLY A 23 5.32 -2.80 -1.48
C GLY A 23 4.86 -2.84 -0.02
N GLY A 24 5.09 -3.96 0.68
CA GLY A 24 4.70 -4.15 2.07
C GLY A 24 5.45 -3.22 3.02
N ARG A 25 4.73 -2.72 4.03
CA ARG A 25 5.31 -1.95 5.17
C ARG A 25 4.98 -2.56 6.52
N ARG A 26 3.88 -3.29 6.57
CA ARG A 26 3.38 -3.99 7.74
C ARG A 26 2.80 -5.31 7.31
N ALA A 27 2.93 -6.30 8.18
CA ALA A 27 2.33 -7.60 7.97
C ALA A 27 1.70 -8.10 9.25
N LEU A 28 0.72 -8.97 9.08
CA LEU A 28 0.10 -9.67 10.18
C LEU A 28 0.85 -10.99 10.40
N LEU A 29 1.64 -11.03 11.46
CA LEU A 29 2.38 -12.20 11.88
C LEU A 29 1.49 -13.09 12.73
N THR A 30 1.42 -14.37 12.37
CA THR A 30 0.73 -15.43 13.11
C THR A 30 1.74 -16.48 13.53
N LEU A 31 1.76 -16.80 14.83
CA LEU A 31 2.62 -17.79 15.47
C LEU A 31 1.76 -18.90 16.06
N PRO A 32 1.51 -20.00 15.33
CA PRO A 32 0.64 -21.07 15.81
C PRO A 32 1.13 -21.69 17.12
N CYS A 33 2.44 -21.88 17.27
CA CYS A 33 3.03 -22.50 18.47
C CYS A 33 2.84 -21.67 19.75
N ALA A 34 2.66 -20.36 19.62
CA ALA A 34 2.46 -19.45 20.75
C ALA A 34 1.00 -18.99 20.89
N ASN A 35 0.11 -19.36 19.96
CA ASN A 35 -1.24 -18.81 19.84
C ASN A 35 -1.26 -17.26 19.79
N VAL A 36 -0.25 -16.67 19.15
CA VAL A 36 -0.08 -15.21 19.03
C VAL A 36 -0.35 -14.76 17.61
N ARG A 37 -1.03 -13.62 17.48
CA ARG A 37 -1.24 -12.92 16.21
C ARG A 37 -1.11 -11.41 16.43
N GLY A 38 -0.31 -10.74 15.63
CA GLY A 38 -0.02 -9.32 15.81
C GLY A 38 0.59 -8.67 14.58
N TRP A 39 0.59 -7.35 14.54
CA TRP A 39 1.21 -6.58 13.47
C TRP A 39 2.71 -6.45 13.71
N ALA A 40 3.49 -6.61 12.65
CA ALA A 40 4.93 -6.38 12.63
C ALA A 40 5.28 -5.37 11.52
N GLY A 41 6.38 -4.63 11.69
CA GLY A 41 7.02 -3.92 10.59
C GLY A 41 7.55 -4.94 9.58
N LEU A 42 7.48 -4.61 8.29
CA LEU A 42 7.84 -5.52 7.20
C LEU A 42 8.76 -4.81 6.21
N ILE A 43 9.82 -5.50 5.82
CA ILE A 43 10.73 -5.14 4.74
C ILE A 43 10.94 -6.37 3.86
N ASP A 44 10.96 -6.19 2.54
CA ASP A 44 11.39 -7.23 1.60
C ASP A 44 12.90 -7.27 1.53
N ASP A 45 13.50 -8.44 1.76
CA ASP A 45 14.92 -8.72 1.55
C ASP A 45 15.06 -9.80 0.47
N GLY A 46 14.86 -9.39 -0.78
CA GLY A 46 15.09 -10.24 -1.95
C GLY A 46 14.21 -11.48 -2.08
N GLY A 47 13.09 -11.58 -1.36
CA GLY A 47 12.31 -12.83 -1.31
C GLY A 47 11.85 -13.15 0.09
N GLU A 48 12.71 -12.86 1.06
CA GLU A 48 12.50 -13.21 2.45
C GLU A 48 12.04 -11.97 3.22
N PRO A 49 10.91 -12.03 3.94
CA PRO A 49 10.47 -10.89 4.72
C PRO A 49 11.33 -10.74 5.96
N LEU A 50 11.86 -9.54 6.16
CA LEU A 50 12.40 -9.09 7.44
C LEU A 50 11.28 -8.45 8.25
N LEU A 51 11.12 -8.94 9.47
CA LEU A 51 10.08 -8.52 10.41
C LEU A 51 10.71 -7.76 11.58
N ILE A 52 10.17 -6.59 11.85
CA ILE A 52 10.60 -5.75 12.97
C ILE A 52 9.58 -5.89 14.11
N VAL A 53 10.04 -6.41 15.24
CA VAL A 53 9.22 -6.71 16.43
C VAL A 53 9.92 -6.23 17.71
N GLY A 54 9.20 -6.15 18.83
CA GLY A 54 9.82 -5.87 20.13
C GLY A 54 10.73 -7.00 20.60
N ALA A 55 11.84 -6.66 21.27
CA ALA A 55 12.88 -7.59 21.67
C ALA A 55 12.40 -8.70 22.63
N ASP A 56 11.50 -8.36 23.56
CA ASP A 56 10.94 -9.30 24.54
C ASP A 56 9.59 -9.89 24.09
N SER A 57 9.30 -9.82 22.78
CA SER A 57 8.03 -10.29 22.25
C SER A 57 8.05 -11.80 21.96
N PRO A 58 6.90 -12.50 22.04
CA PRO A 58 6.80 -13.93 21.69
C PRO A 58 7.41 -14.34 20.33
N PRO A 59 7.34 -13.51 19.26
CA PRO A 59 8.06 -13.75 18.02
C PRO A 59 9.56 -14.04 18.19
N VAL A 60 10.25 -13.32 19.06
CA VAL A 60 11.71 -13.47 19.25
C VAL A 60 12.04 -14.84 19.85
N HIS A 61 11.26 -15.29 20.85
CA HIS A 61 11.41 -16.63 21.41
C HIS A 61 11.09 -17.73 20.40
N CYS A 62 10.06 -17.53 19.56
CA CYS A 62 9.72 -18.48 18.50
C CYS A 62 10.83 -18.57 17.44
N ALA A 63 11.46 -17.44 17.11
CA ALA A 63 12.56 -17.36 16.17
C ALA A 63 13.81 -18.09 16.68
N GLY A 64 14.17 -17.91 17.96
CA GLY A 64 15.31 -18.62 18.57
C GLY A 64 15.13 -20.14 18.60
N ALA A 65 13.88 -20.63 18.61
CA ALA A 65 13.55 -22.05 18.54
C ALA A 65 13.26 -22.57 17.12
N GLY A 66 13.46 -21.75 16.08
CA GLY A 66 13.23 -22.13 14.68
C GLY A 66 11.79 -22.56 14.40
N ARG A 67 10.80 -21.88 15.00
CA ARG A 67 9.38 -22.25 14.86
C ARG A 67 8.78 -21.73 13.56
N ARG A 68 7.79 -22.46 13.05
CA ARG A 68 7.03 -22.04 11.88
C ARG A 68 6.16 -20.83 12.20
N ALA A 69 6.07 -19.92 11.25
CA ALA A 69 5.24 -18.73 11.31
C ALA A 69 4.51 -18.52 9.98
N ARG A 70 3.49 -17.67 10.03
CA ARG A 70 2.75 -17.19 8.85
C ARG A 70 2.73 -15.68 8.85
N VAL A 71 2.98 -15.08 7.70
CA VAL A 71 2.99 -13.63 7.46
C VAL A 71 1.95 -13.33 6.39
N ASP A 72 0.95 -12.53 6.74
CA ASP A 72 -0.06 -12.04 5.80
C ASP A 72 0.22 -10.57 5.43
N VAL A 73 0.41 -10.29 4.14
CA VAL A 73 0.70 -8.97 3.58
C VAL A 73 -0.47 -8.52 2.70
N CYS A 74 -0.91 -7.28 2.89
CA CYS A 74 -1.98 -6.71 2.07
C CYS A 74 -1.38 -6.00 0.85
N GLY A 75 -1.86 -6.35 -0.35
CA GLY A 75 -1.58 -5.61 -1.58
C GLY A 75 -2.41 -4.32 -1.66
N HIS A 76 -1.89 -3.33 -2.38
CA HIS A 76 -2.55 -2.03 -2.50
C HIS A 76 -3.82 -2.09 -3.38
N ASN A 77 -3.90 -3.02 -4.33
CA ASN A 77 -5.11 -3.27 -5.11
C ASN A 77 -6.06 -4.26 -4.41
N GLY A 78 -5.86 -4.48 -3.10
CA GLY A 78 -6.65 -5.37 -2.27
C GLY A 78 -6.38 -6.85 -2.53
N GLU A 79 -5.22 -7.19 -3.08
CA GLU A 79 -4.68 -8.55 -3.02
C GLU A 79 -4.27 -8.90 -1.59
N ARG A 80 -4.07 -10.20 -1.35
CA ARG A 80 -3.47 -10.71 -0.12
C ARG A 80 -2.39 -11.71 -0.46
N LEU A 81 -1.19 -11.48 0.05
CA LEU A 81 -0.09 -12.42 0.02
C LEU A 81 0.02 -13.11 1.38
N VAL A 82 0.23 -14.42 1.38
CA VAL A 82 0.46 -15.22 2.57
C VAL A 82 1.76 -15.98 2.38
N LEU A 83 2.70 -15.76 3.29
CA LEU A 83 3.97 -16.46 3.34
C LEU A 83 3.98 -17.34 4.59
N ALA A 84 4.36 -18.60 4.45
CA ALA A 84 4.66 -19.47 5.57
C ALA A 84 6.11 -19.95 5.49
N GLY A 85 6.69 -20.23 6.65
CA GLY A 85 8.10 -20.54 6.72
C GLY A 85 8.62 -20.69 8.14
N VAL A 86 9.93 -20.84 8.26
CA VAL A 86 10.62 -20.90 9.56
C VAL A 86 11.10 -19.52 9.96
N LEU A 87 10.69 -19.07 11.14
CA LEU A 87 11.12 -17.80 11.70
C LEU A 87 12.50 -17.95 12.34
N ARG A 88 13.39 -17.00 12.08
CA ARG A 88 14.77 -16.98 12.59
C ARG A 88 15.16 -15.58 13.05
N LEU A 89 16.13 -15.48 13.94
CA LEU A 89 16.80 -14.21 14.21
C LEU A 89 17.59 -13.82 12.97
N ALA A 90 17.40 -12.59 12.48
CA ALA A 90 18.20 -12.09 11.39
C ALA A 90 19.64 -11.86 11.87
N PRO A 91 20.65 -12.07 11.02
CA PRO A 91 22.04 -11.76 11.36
C PRO A 91 22.30 -10.24 11.42
N GLU A 92 21.50 -9.46 10.70
CA GLU A 92 21.56 -8.00 10.67
C GLU A 92 21.07 -7.39 12.00
N SER A 93 21.78 -6.38 12.49
CA SER A 93 21.35 -5.64 13.69
C SER A 93 20.26 -4.63 13.34
N THR A 94 19.49 -4.18 14.34
CA THR A 94 18.47 -3.15 14.14
C THR A 94 19.10 -1.82 13.69
N GLU A 95 20.31 -1.49 14.15
CA GLU A 95 21.03 -0.27 13.79
C GLU A 95 21.42 -0.29 12.31
N ASP A 96 22.04 -1.39 11.84
CA ASP A 96 22.41 -1.55 10.42
C ASP A 96 21.18 -1.45 9.52
N LEU A 97 20.04 -2.03 9.94
CA LEU A 97 18.79 -1.94 9.21
C LEU A 97 18.26 -0.51 9.14
N VAL A 98 18.37 0.27 10.22
CA VAL A 98 17.95 1.67 10.27
C VAL A 98 18.80 2.51 9.33
N ASP A 99 20.12 2.33 9.34
CA ASP A 99 21.04 3.04 8.45
C ASP A 99 20.74 2.72 6.98
N ARG A 100 20.56 1.43 6.65
CA ARG A 100 20.16 1.00 5.31
C ARG A 100 18.83 1.60 4.86
N LEU A 101 17.87 1.73 5.78
CA LEU A 101 16.59 2.37 5.47
C LEU A 101 16.74 3.88 5.28
N ALA A 102 17.58 4.54 6.07
CA ALA A 102 17.86 5.96 5.95
C ALA A 102 18.49 6.31 4.59
N ASP A 103 19.43 5.49 4.10
CA ASP A 103 20.00 5.60 2.75
C ASP A 103 18.93 5.48 1.64
N LEU A 104 17.86 4.74 1.92
CA LEU A 104 16.69 4.61 1.04
C LEU A 104 15.62 5.69 1.28
N GLY A 105 15.89 6.68 2.13
CA GLY A 105 14.94 7.74 2.50
C GLY A 105 13.76 7.26 3.33
N ARG A 106 13.89 6.12 4.02
CA ARG A 106 12.84 5.52 4.85
C ARG A 106 13.16 5.66 6.32
N THR A 107 12.10 5.68 7.12
CA THR A 107 12.20 5.75 8.57
C THR A 107 11.30 4.71 9.23
N ILE A 108 11.72 4.22 10.39
CA ILE A 108 10.92 3.35 11.24
C ILE A 108 10.23 4.22 12.29
N SER A 109 8.90 4.18 12.32
CA SER A 109 8.12 4.78 13.40
C SER A 109 7.86 3.73 14.49
N VAL A 110 8.40 3.93 15.68
CA VAL A 110 8.14 3.07 16.85
C VAL A 110 6.94 3.61 17.62
N THR A 111 5.94 2.77 17.89
CA THR A 111 4.72 3.19 18.60
C THR A 111 4.90 3.22 20.11
N ALA A 112 5.85 2.45 20.66
CA ALA A 112 6.23 2.43 22.06
C ALA A 112 7.64 1.85 22.21
N GLY A 113 8.45 2.43 23.11
CA GLY A 113 9.85 2.04 23.33
C GLY A 113 10.83 2.77 22.42
N ASP A 114 12.10 2.41 22.54
CA ASP A 114 13.18 2.89 21.69
C ASP A 114 13.43 1.92 20.51
N VAL A 115 14.10 2.38 19.46
CA VAL A 115 14.56 1.54 18.36
C VAL A 115 15.47 0.41 18.86
N SER A 116 16.25 0.67 19.92
CA SER A 116 17.09 -0.34 20.60
C SER A 116 16.28 -1.51 21.21
N ASP A 117 14.99 -1.30 21.49
CA ASP A 117 14.06 -2.32 21.98
C ASP A 117 13.47 -3.18 20.85
N LEU A 118 13.92 -3.00 19.60
CA LEU A 118 13.46 -3.78 18.46
C LEU A 118 14.45 -4.88 18.08
N ARG A 119 13.92 -5.95 17.50
CA ARG A 119 14.68 -7.04 16.90
C ARG A 119 14.19 -7.32 15.49
N VAL A 120 15.13 -7.71 14.66
CA VAL A 120 14.90 -8.09 13.26
C VAL A 120 14.85 -9.62 13.18
N LEU A 121 13.76 -10.12 12.62
CA LEU A 121 13.54 -11.54 12.37
C LEU A 121 13.46 -11.77 10.88
N SER A 122 14.01 -12.87 10.37
CA SER A 122 13.79 -13.32 8.99
C SER A 122 12.81 -14.49 8.96
N LEU A 123 12.00 -14.56 7.91
CA LEU A 123 11.20 -15.75 7.60
C LEU A 123 11.83 -16.45 6.40
N SER A 124 12.37 -17.65 6.62
CA SER A 124 12.76 -18.52 5.52
C SER A 124 11.50 -19.13 4.92
N VAL A 125 11.09 -18.62 3.76
CA VAL A 125 9.82 -18.92 3.10
C VAL A 125 9.85 -20.30 2.46
N ASP A 126 8.84 -21.12 2.73
CA ASP A 126 8.68 -22.44 2.11
C ASP A 126 7.28 -22.68 1.52
N ASP A 127 6.34 -21.76 1.74
CA ASP A 127 5.03 -21.78 1.11
C ASP A 127 4.50 -20.37 0.84
N VAL A 128 3.96 -20.18 -0.36
CA VAL A 128 3.49 -18.88 -0.86
C VAL A 128 2.09 -19.04 -1.43
N LEU A 129 1.14 -18.28 -0.88
CA LEU A 129 -0.23 -18.21 -1.38
C LEU A 129 -0.60 -16.76 -1.70
N ILE A 130 -1.27 -16.54 -2.82
CA ILE A 130 -1.82 -15.26 -3.21
C ILE A 130 -3.33 -15.35 -3.41
N CYS A 131 -4.07 -14.41 -2.82
CA CYS A 131 -5.49 -14.22 -3.07
C CYS A 131 -5.66 -12.91 -3.84
N LEU A 132 -6.32 -12.99 -4.99
CA LEU A 132 -6.58 -11.84 -5.85
C LEU A 132 -8.03 -11.38 -5.65
N PRO A 133 -8.33 -10.06 -5.73
CA PRO A 133 -9.71 -9.59 -5.71
C PRO A 133 -10.47 -10.14 -6.92
N ASP A 134 -11.76 -10.39 -6.75
CA ASP A 134 -12.63 -10.79 -7.85
C ASP A 134 -12.67 -9.71 -8.94
N ARG A 135 -12.70 -10.13 -10.22
CA ARG A 135 -12.63 -9.22 -11.39
C ARG A 135 -13.68 -8.10 -11.36
N ALA A 136 -14.86 -8.35 -10.76
CA ALA A 136 -15.93 -7.36 -10.63
C ALA A 136 -15.54 -6.16 -9.75
N GLU A 137 -14.74 -6.37 -8.69
CA GLU A 137 -14.28 -5.26 -7.83
C GLU A 137 -13.14 -4.45 -8.45
N ARG A 138 -12.32 -5.05 -9.34
CA ARG A 138 -11.25 -4.30 -10.03
C ARG A 138 -11.83 -3.19 -10.92
N ALA A 139 -12.97 -3.42 -11.56
CA ALA A 139 -13.65 -2.44 -12.40
C ALA A 139 -14.25 -1.29 -11.57
N ASP A 140 -14.79 -1.60 -10.39
CA ASP A 140 -15.43 -0.60 -9.52
C ASP A 140 -14.40 0.32 -8.82
N ARG A 141 -13.20 -0.20 -8.51
CA ARG A 141 -12.10 0.61 -7.95
C ARG A 141 -11.46 1.58 -8.95
N GLY A 142 -11.59 1.33 -10.26
CA GLY A 142 -11.22 2.29 -11.31
C GLY A 142 -12.18 3.48 -11.43
N LEU A 143 -13.39 3.38 -10.88
CA LEU A 143 -14.46 4.37 -11.02
C LEU A 143 -14.86 5.05 -9.68
N GLY A 144 -14.34 4.56 -8.54
CA GLY A 144 -14.91 4.84 -7.21
C GLY A 144 -14.09 5.67 -6.20
N ALA A 145 -12.94 6.27 -6.56
CA ALA A 145 -12.14 7.07 -5.62
C ALA A 145 -12.66 8.51 -5.40
N GLY A 146 -13.98 8.72 -5.58
CA GLY A 146 -14.67 10.01 -5.50
C GLY A 146 -15.69 10.11 -4.37
N ARG A 147 -15.41 9.54 -3.19
CA ARG A 147 -16.20 9.83 -1.97
C ARG A 147 -15.39 10.64 -0.96
N ALA A 148 -15.40 11.95 -1.20
CA ALA A 148 -15.45 13.03 -0.24
C ALA A 148 -15.10 12.67 1.22
N ALA A 149 -13.89 13.00 1.64
CA ALA A 149 -13.58 13.28 3.04
C ALA A 149 -14.20 14.65 3.40
N GLN A 150 -15.52 14.69 3.54
CA GLN A 150 -16.22 15.80 4.18
C GLN A 150 -16.28 15.55 5.69
N ASN A 151 -15.67 16.47 6.42
CA ASN A 151 -16.06 16.99 7.73
C ASN A 151 -16.44 16.00 8.85
N THR A 152 -15.51 15.81 9.79
CA THR A 152 -15.85 15.89 11.23
C THR A 152 -14.84 16.75 11.96
N ALA A 153 -14.75 18.02 11.59
CA ALA A 153 -14.31 19.08 12.50
C ALA A 153 -15.55 19.60 13.25
N THR A 154 -16.02 18.85 14.25
CA THR A 154 -16.88 19.42 15.29
C THR A 154 -16.01 19.68 16.51
N SER A 155 -15.58 20.94 16.58
CA SER A 155 -15.18 21.64 17.78
C SER A 155 -16.08 21.27 18.95
N ARG A 156 -15.52 20.63 19.98
CA ARG A 156 -16.11 20.63 21.32
C ARG A 156 -15.18 21.36 22.26
N SER A 157 -15.53 22.61 22.45
CA SER A 157 -15.16 23.46 23.58
C SER A 157 -15.26 22.69 24.90
N ARG A 158 -14.13 22.65 25.63
CA ARG A 158 -14.10 22.42 27.08
C ARG A 158 -14.92 23.50 27.79
N PRO A 159 -15.55 23.15 28.92
CA PRO A 159 -15.44 24.02 30.08
C PRO A 159 -14.84 23.28 31.28
N ALA A 160 -14.04 24.03 32.02
CA ALA A 160 -13.47 23.67 33.30
C ALA A 160 -14.55 23.46 34.36
N GLY A 161 -14.39 22.45 35.22
CA GLY A 161 -15.07 22.39 36.52
C GLY A 161 -14.30 23.21 37.56
N PRO A 162 -14.96 23.56 38.68
CA PRO A 162 -14.44 22.99 39.93
C PRO A 162 -15.50 22.57 40.97
N ALA A 163 -15.05 21.61 41.80
CA ALA A 163 -15.32 21.34 43.23
C ALA A 163 -16.76 21.15 43.76
N ALA A 164 -17.03 19.97 44.36
CA ALA A 164 -17.07 19.75 45.83
C ALA A 164 -17.91 18.51 46.22
N ALA A 165 -17.41 17.75 47.23
CA ALA A 165 -18.08 16.99 48.32
C ALA A 165 -19.33 16.12 48.01
N SER A 166 -19.63 14.94 48.58
CA SER A 166 -19.20 14.25 49.80
C SER A 166 -19.93 12.88 49.87
N SER A 167 -19.30 11.91 50.54
CA SER A 167 -19.88 10.79 51.33
C SER A 167 -21.05 9.93 50.80
N SER A 168 -20.86 8.60 50.75
CA SER A 168 -21.28 7.70 51.84
C SER A 168 -21.26 6.22 51.40
N SER A 169 -21.00 5.38 52.39
CA SER A 169 -20.77 3.94 52.36
C SER A 169 -22.03 3.09 52.18
N SER A 170 -21.89 1.95 51.50
CA SER A 170 -22.61 0.73 51.89
C SER A 170 -21.87 -0.54 51.49
N ARG A 171 -21.61 -1.39 52.50
CA ARG A 171 -21.06 -2.74 52.43
C ARG A 171 -21.99 -3.69 51.64
N GLY A 172 -21.39 -4.65 50.94
CA GLY A 172 -22.07 -5.82 50.39
C GLY A 172 -21.09 -6.88 49.93
N SER A 173 -20.68 -7.76 50.85
CA SER A 173 -19.98 -9.01 50.53
C SER A 173 -20.94 -10.00 49.87
N ARG A 174 -20.55 -10.59 48.74
CA ARG A 174 -20.99 -11.93 48.31
C ARG A 174 -19.92 -12.61 47.46
N ILE A 175 -19.39 -13.69 48.01
CA ILE A 175 -18.67 -14.76 47.32
C ILE A 175 -19.69 -15.54 46.47
N GLY A 176 -19.33 -15.88 45.23
CA GLY A 176 -19.96 -17.01 44.52
C GLY A 176 -20.07 -16.91 42.99
N ARG A 177 -19.39 -17.87 42.34
CA ARG A 177 -19.69 -18.51 41.04
C ARG A 177 -19.17 -17.92 39.72
N SER A 178 -18.33 -18.76 39.12
CA SER A 178 -17.98 -18.93 37.72
C SER A 178 -19.02 -18.46 36.69
N GLY A 179 -18.53 -17.73 35.68
CA GLY A 179 -19.17 -17.56 34.39
C GLY A 179 -18.13 -17.24 33.34
N ARG A 180 -17.76 -18.25 32.53
CA ARG A 180 -17.11 -18.05 31.23
C ARG A 180 -17.96 -17.06 30.41
N GLY A 181 -17.33 -16.12 29.71
CA GLY A 181 -17.96 -15.53 28.54
C GLY A 181 -17.56 -14.09 28.23
N SER A 182 -17.04 -13.93 27.02
CA SER A 182 -16.92 -12.65 26.31
C SER A 182 -15.77 -11.74 26.74
N ARG A 183 -14.55 -12.20 26.45
CA ARG A 183 -13.51 -11.28 25.99
C ARG A 183 -14.09 -10.55 24.78
N ARG A 184 -14.46 -9.27 24.98
CA ARG A 184 -14.70 -8.33 23.89
C ARG A 184 -13.41 -8.27 23.07
N ALA A 185 -13.36 -9.10 22.03
CA ALA A 185 -12.43 -8.91 20.94
C ALA A 185 -12.72 -7.52 20.38
N ASN A 186 -11.71 -6.66 20.41
CA ASN A 186 -11.76 -5.33 19.83
C ASN A 186 -11.66 -5.51 18.30
N THR A 187 -12.69 -6.12 17.69
CA THR A 187 -12.90 -6.24 16.24
C THR A 187 -13.52 -4.95 15.71
N VAL A 188 -12.88 -3.83 16.00
CA VAL A 188 -13.32 -2.54 15.48
C VAL A 188 -12.49 -2.24 14.22
N ARG A 189 -13.10 -2.59 13.07
CA ARG A 189 -12.89 -2.03 11.71
C ARG A 189 -11.83 -2.64 10.77
N LEU A 190 -11.88 -3.95 10.48
CA LEU A 190 -11.30 -4.49 9.24
C LEU A 190 -12.19 -5.49 8.45
N ASP A 191 -13.41 -5.79 8.90
CA ASP A 191 -14.24 -6.89 8.35
C ASP A 191 -14.94 -6.63 7.00
N GLY A 192 -14.65 -5.52 6.31
CA GLY A 192 -15.24 -5.25 4.98
C GLY A 192 -14.37 -5.68 3.79
N ARG A 193 -13.04 -5.61 3.94
CA ARG A 193 -12.11 -5.68 2.79
C ARG A 193 -11.60 -7.09 2.47
N TRP A 194 -11.81 -8.05 3.38
CA TRP A 194 -11.24 -9.40 3.27
C TRP A 194 -12.25 -10.45 2.78
N SER A 195 -13.53 -10.08 2.71
CA SER A 195 -14.63 -10.99 2.36
C SER A 195 -14.84 -11.14 0.85
N ALA A 196 -14.14 -10.35 0.03
CA ALA A 196 -14.28 -10.30 -1.44
C ALA A 196 -13.04 -10.81 -2.21
N LEU A 197 -12.17 -11.55 -1.52
CA LEU A 197 -11.01 -12.18 -2.15
C LEU A 197 -11.45 -13.46 -2.85
N GLY A 198 -10.98 -13.64 -4.08
CA GLY A 198 -11.09 -14.91 -4.81
C GLY A 198 -10.27 -16.02 -4.15
N PRO A 199 -10.31 -17.25 -4.70
CA PRO A 199 -9.63 -18.39 -4.11
C PRO A 199 -8.13 -18.17 -3.99
N ALA A 200 -7.54 -18.67 -2.90
CA ALA A 200 -6.09 -18.67 -2.70
C ALA A 200 -5.42 -19.54 -3.78
N ARG A 201 -4.38 -18.99 -4.40
CA ARG A 201 -3.57 -19.65 -5.42
C ARG A 201 -2.18 -19.87 -4.87
N ARG A 202 -1.64 -21.07 -5.06
CA ARG A 202 -0.27 -21.37 -4.66
C ARG A 202 0.71 -20.87 -5.70
N VAL A 203 1.75 -20.20 -5.26
CA VAL A 203 2.87 -19.77 -6.11
C VAL A 203 3.99 -20.77 -5.92
N ASP A 204 4.56 -21.24 -7.02
CA ASP A 204 5.73 -22.11 -7.00
C ASP A 204 6.93 -21.39 -6.35
N LEU A 205 7.64 -22.09 -5.46
CA LEU A 205 8.69 -21.48 -4.64
C LEU A 205 9.92 -21.09 -5.47
N SER A 206 10.29 -21.90 -6.47
CA SER A 206 11.40 -21.58 -7.38
C SER A 206 11.08 -20.37 -8.24
N SER A 207 9.85 -20.31 -8.76
CA SER A 207 9.36 -19.15 -9.50
C SER A 207 9.35 -17.89 -8.62
N TYR A 208 8.87 -18.00 -7.38
CA TYR A 208 8.89 -16.90 -6.42
C TYR A 208 10.31 -16.39 -6.13
N ALA A 209 11.25 -17.30 -5.83
CA ALA A 209 12.61 -16.94 -5.46
C ALA A 209 13.42 -16.30 -6.59
N LEU A 210 13.15 -16.67 -7.85
CA LEU A 210 13.89 -16.18 -9.02
C LEU A 210 13.26 -14.95 -9.68
N THR A 211 12.03 -14.59 -9.30
CA THR A 211 11.32 -13.48 -9.93
C THR A 211 11.64 -12.16 -9.24
N GLU A 212 11.92 -11.14 -10.04
CA GLU A 212 12.06 -9.76 -9.57
C GLU A 212 10.70 -9.08 -9.41
N PRO A 213 10.50 -8.25 -8.37
CA PRO A 213 9.27 -7.48 -8.21
C PRO A 213 9.14 -6.34 -9.23
N ASP A 214 7.91 -5.93 -9.53
CA ASP A 214 7.66 -4.62 -10.14
C ASP A 214 7.80 -3.51 -9.11
N LEU A 215 8.98 -2.89 -9.06
CA LEU A 215 9.28 -1.80 -8.12
C LEU A 215 8.40 -0.58 -8.37
N ILE A 216 8.01 -0.27 -9.61
CA ILE A 216 7.13 0.86 -9.87
C ILE A 216 5.75 0.61 -9.26
N ALA A 217 5.18 -0.58 -9.51
CA ALA A 217 3.90 -0.96 -8.92
C ALA A 217 3.98 -1.11 -7.38
N ALA A 218 5.08 -1.66 -6.86
CA ALA A 218 5.29 -1.84 -5.42
C ALA A 218 5.31 -0.51 -4.65
N TYR A 219 5.91 0.53 -5.24
CA TYR A 219 6.01 1.86 -4.62
C TYR A 219 4.95 2.85 -5.12
N ALA A 220 4.08 2.45 -6.05
CA ALA A 220 3.06 3.33 -6.63
C ALA A 220 2.22 4.07 -5.58
N PRO A 221 1.72 3.46 -4.49
CA PRO A 221 0.93 4.20 -3.50
C PRO A 221 1.70 5.35 -2.83
N ASP A 222 2.98 5.13 -2.50
CA ASP A 222 3.82 6.15 -1.87
C ASP A 222 4.17 7.26 -2.87
N LEU A 223 4.50 6.89 -4.11
CA LEU A 223 4.83 7.82 -5.19
C LEU A 223 3.62 8.67 -5.59
N VAL A 224 2.44 8.06 -5.75
CA VAL A 224 1.18 8.75 -6.07
C VAL A 224 0.83 9.76 -4.98
N ARG A 225 0.92 9.35 -3.71
CA ARG A 225 0.70 10.27 -2.58
C ARG A 225 1.67 11.44 -2.62
N HIS A 226 2.97 11.16 -2.75
CA HIS A 226 3.99 12.20 -2.82
C HIS A 226 3.77 13.17 -4.00
N LEU A 227 3.44 12.67 -5.18
CA LEU A 227 3.14 13.50 -6.35
C LEU A 227 1.91 14.39 -6.13
N ASN A 228 0.86 13.86 -5.52
CA ASN A 228 -0.36 14.62 -5.25
C ASN A 228 -0.16 15.66 -4.14
N ASP A 229 0.64 15.36 -3.11
CA ASP A 229 0.85 16.24 -1.96
C ASP A 229 1.88 17.35 -2.27
N GLU A 230 3.03 16.97 -2.84
CA GLU A 230 4.19 17.87 -3.01
C GLU A 230 4.32 18.45 -4.43
N HIS A 231 3.72 17.80 -5.43
CA HIS A 231 3.91 18.14 -6.85
C HIS A 231 2.61 18.45 -7.60
N ALA A 232 1.53 18.80 -6.88
CA ALA A 232 0.21 19.07 -7.45
C ALA A 232 0.23 20.06 -8.63
N ALA A 233 1.05 21.12 -8.55
CA ALA A 233 1.18 22.11 -9.62
C ALA A 233 1.78 21.53 -10.91
N GLN A 234 2.79 20.67 -10.78
CA GLN A 234 3.42 19.98 -11.92
C GLN A 234 2.49 18.92 -12.50
N VAL A 235 1.78 18.19 -11.64
CA VAL A 235 0.75 17.21 -12.05
C VAL A 235 -0.34 17.88 -12.89
N ARG A 236 -0.77 19.10 -12.54
CA ARG A 236 -1.73 19.89 -13.33
C ARG A 236 -1.20 20.22 -14.73
N LEU A 237 0.08 20.59 -14.87
CA LEU A 237 0.69 20.85 -16.17
C LEU A 237 0.71 19.57 -17.02
N LEU A 238 1.13 18.44 -16.45
CA LEU A 238 1.16 17.15 -17.15
C LEU A 238 -0.24 16.71 -17.62
N ALA A 239 -1.27 16.92 -16.81
CA ALA A 239 -2.64 16.54 -17.13
C ALA A 239 -3.18 17.22 -18.41
N ALA A 240 -2.70 18.43 -18.73
CA ALA A 240 -3.07 19.13 -19.96
C ALA A 240 -2.74 18.33 -21.22
N HIS A 241 -1.66 17.55 -21.16
CA HIS A 241 -1.15 16.73 -22.27
C HIS A 241 -1.58 15.25 -22.19
N GLY A 242 -2.34 14.89 -21.16
CA GLY A 242 -2.87 13.54 -21.01
C GLY A 242 -3.89 13.20 -22.10
N VAL A 243 -3.81 11.98 -22.62
CA VAL A 243 -4.74 11.45 -23.61
C VAL A 243 -5.80 10.63 -22.89
N VAL A 244 -7.06 10.73 -23.31
CA VAL A 244 -8.13 9.88 -22.77
C VAL A 244 -7.80 8.41 -23.09
N PRO A 245 -7.75 7.51 -22.10
CA PRO A 245 -7.39 6.11 -22.34
C PRO A 245 -8.38 5.43 -23.29
N ALA A 246 -7.86 4.58 -24.18
CA ALA A 246 -8.67 3.84 -25.15
C ALA A 246 -9.67 2.92 -24.41
N GLY A 247 -10.97 3.15 -24.62
CA GLY A 247 -12.06 2.40 -23.97
C GLY A 247 -12.90 3.20 -22.96
N ALA A 248 -12.58 4.47 -22.71
CA ALA A 248 -13.46 5.37 -21.97
C ALA A 248 -14.76 5.67 -22.77
N PRO A 249 -15.91 5.87 -22.10
CA PRO A 249 -17.18 6.17 -22.77
C PRO A 249 -17.03 7.37 -23.72
N GLN A 250 -17.48 7.16 -24.96
CA GLN A 250 -17.12 7.91 -26.17
C GLN A 250 -17.85 9.26 -26.31
N GLU A 251 -18.19 9.94 -25.21
CA GLU A 251 -19.01 11.17 -25.25
C GLU A 251 -18.21 12.48 -25.15
N VAL A 252 -16.89 12.44 -24.95
CA VAL A 252 -16.11 13.68 -24.87
C VAL A 252 -14.89 13.59 -25.78
N THR A 253 -14.95 14.30 -26.90
CA THR A 253 -13.82 14.51 -27.81
C THR A 253 -12.59 14.94 -27.02
N GLY A 254 -11.53 14.14 -27.07
CA GLY A 254 -10.24 14.36 -26.40
C GLY A 254 -9.46 15.53 -26.98
N ALA A 255 -10.04 16.73 -26.95
CA ALA A 255 -9.36 17.95 -27.34
C ALA A 255 -8.18 18.19 -26.39
N SER A 256 -7.04 18.55 -26.97
CA SER A 256 -5.91 19.10 -26.23
C SER A 256 -6.39 20.36 -25.50
N VAL A 257 -6.23 20.38 -24.19
CA VAL A 257 -6.69 21.47 -23.32
C VAL A 257 -5.49 22.29 -22.91
N ARG A 258 -5.63 23.62 -22.94
CA ARG A 258 -4.50 24.48 -22.58
C ARG A 258 -4.18 24.26 -21.10
N PRO A 259 -2.89 24.25 -20.69
CA PRO A 259 -2.53 24.04 -19.27
C PRO A 259 -3.24 24.97 -18.28
N LEU A 260 -3.55 26.20 -18.71
CA LEU A 260 -4.28 27.19 -17.92
C LEU A 260 -5.77 26.84 -17.69
N GLU A 261 -6.37 26.05 -18.57
CA GLU A 261 -7.79 25.66 -18.51
C GLU A 261 -8.03 24.46 -17.58
N VAL A 262 -6.99 23.67 -17.29
CA VAL A 262 -7.08 22.61 -16.28
C VAL A 262 -7.30 23.28 -14.92
N ILE A 263 -8.39 22.99 -14.22
CA ILE A 263 -8.71 23.53 -12.89
C ILE A 263 -7.97 22.74 -11.80
N GLY A 264 -7.86 21.43 -11.96
CA GLY A 264 -7.17 20.55 -11.04
C GLY A 264 -6.77 19.22 -11.67
N ALA A 265 -5.81 18.55 -11.05
CA ALA A 265 -5.42 17.20 -11.45
C ALA A 265 -4.96 16.38 -10.25
N SER A 266 -5.20 15.07 -10.30
CA SER A 266 -4.71 14.13 -9.30
C SER A 266 -4.32 12.82 -9.95
N VAL A 267 -3.14 12.32 -9.61
CA VAL A 267 -2.69 10.98 -10.01
C VAL A 267 -3.51 9.93 -9.27
N THR A 268 -4.01 8.95 -10.00
CA THR A 268 -4.85 7.85 -9.49
C THR A 268 -4.11 6.52 -9.49
N SER A 269 -3.30 6.27 -10.52
CA SER A 269 -2.46 5.09 -10.64
C SER A 269 -1.16 5.44 -11.34
N LEU A 270 -0.15 4.63 -11.05
CA LEU A 270 1.18 4.69 -11.64
C LEU A 270 1.59 3.25 -11.96
N ASP A 271 2.05 3.04 -13.19
CA ASP A 271 2.66 1.78 -13.62
C ASP A 271 3.97 2.07 -14.38
N ARG A 272 4.67 1.02 -14.81
CA ARG A 272 5.95 1.16 -15.53
C ARG A 272 5.85 2.02 -16.80
N ARG A 273 4.67 2.20 -17.39
CA ARG A 273 4.46 2.87 -18.69
C ARG A 273 3.84 4.26 -18.56
N GLY A 274 3.34 4.66 -17.41
CA GLY A 274 2.75 5.99 -17.28
C GLY A 274 1.96 6.22 -16.01
N LEU A 275 1.28 7.36 -16.01
CA LEU A 275 0.40 7.85 -14.97
C LEU A 275 -1.03 7.90 -15.50
N ASP A 276 -1.99 7.41 -14.72
CA ASP A 276 -3.40 7.73 -14.93
C ASP A 276 -3.81 8.82 -13.95
N LEU A 277 -4.52 9.83 -14.45
CA LEU A 277 -4.89 11.03 -13.70
C LEU A 277 -6.37 11.31 -13.85
N TRP A 278 -7.00 11.84 -12.80
CA TRP A 278 -8.19 12.66 -12.95
C TRP A 278 -7.76 14.07 -13.34
N ARG A 279 -8.26 14.56 -14.47
CA ARG A 279 -8.18 15.95 -14.91
C ARG A 279 -9.53 16.61 -14.70
N ILE A 280 -9.54 17.77 -14.07
CA ILE A 280 -10.73 18.61 -13.86
C ILE A 280 -10.54 19.89 -14.68
N ASP A 281 -11.53 20.22 -15.47
CA ASP A 281 -11.58 21.39 -16.37
C ASP A 281 -13.03 21.90 -16.45
N PRO A 282 -13.33 22.98 -17.20
CA PRO A 282 -14.67 23.55 -17.24
C PRO A 282 -15.76 22.56 -17.70
N ASP A 283 -15.40 21.54 -18.48
CA ASP A 283 -16.33 20.53 -18.98
C ASP A 283 -16.56 19.38 -17.98
N GLY A 284 -15.78 19.33 -16.89
CA GLY A 284 -15.92 18.36 -15.82
C GLY A 284 -14.66 17.58 -15.49
N ALA A 285 -14.83 16.44 -14.82
CA ALA A 285 -13.75 15.54 -14.44
C ALA A 285 -13.65 14.37 -15.42
N ARG A 286 -12.46 14.11 -15.93
CA ARG A 286 -12.17 13.02 -16.88
C ARG A 286 -10.86 12.32 -16.56
N GLN A 287 -10.83 11.01 -16.82
CA GLN A 287 -9.61 10.24 -16.69
C GLN A 287 -8.74 10.44 -17.93
N VAL A 288 -7.46 10.75 -17.71
CA VAL A 288 -6.46 10.89 -18.76
C VAL A 288 -5.23 10.08 -18.39
N ARG A 289 -4.46 9.67 -19.39
CA ARG A 289 -3.21 8.96 -19.21
C ARG A 289 -2.06 9.76 -19.82
N VAL A 290 -0.99 9.89 -19.06
CA VAL A 290 0.29 10.44 -19.52
C VAL A 290 1.25 9.27 -19.65
N ALA A 291 1.65 8.96 -20.88
CA ALA A 291 2.60 7.89 -21.16
C ALA A 291 4.04 8.36 -20.92
N PHE A 292 4.87 7.48 -20.38
CA PHE A 292 6.31 7.68 -20.34
C PHE A 292 6.93 7.39 -21.70
N SER A 293 8.06 8.04 -21.98
CA SER A 293 8.87 7.85 -23.18
C SER A 293 9.42 6.42 -23.29
N ALA A 294 9.74 5.81 -22.15
CA ALA A 294 10.17 4.43 -22.03
C ALA A 294 9.64 3.81 -20.73
N PRO A 295 9.48 2.47 -20.66
CA PRO A 295 9.10 1.80 -19.42
C PRO A 295 10.13 2.04 -18.31
N LEU A 296 9.66 2.48 -17.14
CA LEU A 296 10.47 2.64 -15.95
C LEU A 296 10.71 1.29 -15.27
N VAL A 297 11.96 1.08 -14.85
CA VAL A 297 12.36 -0.11 -14.07
C VAL A 297 12.45 0.22 -12.57
N GLU A 298 12.87 1.44 -12.23
CA GLU A 298 13.18 1.83 -10.85
C GLU A 298 12.50 3.16 -10.46
N PRO A 299 12.01 3.30 -9.21
CA PRO A 299 11.36 4.53 -8.73
C PRO A 299 12.20 5.80 -8.87
N ARG A 300 13.52 5.70 -8.67
CA ARG A 300 14.45 6.85 -8.74
C ARG A 300 14.48 7.52 -10.12
N SER A 301 14.11 6.79 -11.17
CA SER A 301 14.04 7.31 -12.54
C SER A 301 12.81 8.17 -12.81
N LEU A 302 11.75 8.04 -11.99
CA LEU A 302 10.49 8.75 -12.18
C LEU A 302 10.70 10.28 -12.20
N GLY A 303 11.45 10.83 -11.25
CA GLY A 303 11.67 12.27 -11.19
C GLY A 303 12.39 12.84 -12.42
N ARG A 304 13.25 12.05 -13.09
CA ARG A 304 13.88 12.45 -14.35
C ARG A 304 12.86 12.41 -15.50
N GLU A 305 12.06 11.35 -15.58
CA GLU A 305 11.03 11.19 -16.61
C GLU A 305 10.00 12.32 -16.54
N LEU A 306 9.53 12.68 -15.35
CA LEU A 306 8.57 13.78 -15.17
C LEU A 306 9.15 15.13 -15.61
N ARG A 307 10.44 15.38 -15.36
CA ARG A 307 11.13 16.58 -15.85
C ARG A 307 11.21 16.61 -17.37
N LEU A 308 11.55 15.49 -18.02
CA LEU A 308 11.58 15.41 -19.48
C LEU A 308 10.20 15.66 -20.09
N LEU A 309 9.15 15.11 -19.49
CA LEU A 309 7.78 15.38 -19.92
C LEU A 309 7.45 16.87 -19.79
N LEU A 310 7.71 17.48 -18.63
CA LEU A 310 7.48 18.91 -18.40
C LEU A 310 8.30 19.81 -19.36
N ASP A 311 9.57 19.49 -19.61
CA ASP A 311 10.40 20.24 -20.56
C ASP A 311 9.84 20.12 -21.98
N GLY A 312 9.37 18.93 -22.37
CA GLY A 312 8.68 18.71 -23.64
C GLY A 312 7.38 19.52 -23.76
N THR A 313 6.65 19.72 -22.65
CA THR A 313 5.45 20.58 -22.64
C THR A 313 5.77 22.05 -22.86
N ALA A 314 6.93 22.53 -22.38
CA ALA A 314 7.36 23.91 -22.58
C ALA A 314 7.76 24.20 -24.05
N HIS A 315 8.46 23.26 -24.69
CA HIS A 315 8.97 23.46 -26.06
C HIS A 315 7.91 23.22 -27.16
N GLY A 316 6.84 22.48 -26.87
CA GLY A 316 5.72 22.30 -27.80
C GLY A 316 4.86 23.55 -28.00
N ALA A 317 4.98 24.57 -27.13
CA ALA A 317 4.22 25.82 -27.21
C ALA A 317 4.84 26.86 -28.16
N ASP A 318 6.14 26.76 -28.46
CA ASP A 318 6.87 27.75 -29.28
C ASP A 318 6.94 27.41 -30.77
N GLY A 319 6.42 26.24 -31.20
CA GLY A 319 6.59 25.73 -32.56
C GLY A 319 5.58 26.20 -33.61
N THR A 320 4.63 27.09 -33.30
CA THR A 320 3.52 27.46 -34.24
C THR A 320 3.68 28.81 -34.94
N THR A 321 4.83 29.48 -34.86
CA THR A 321 5.08 30.71 -35.61
C THR A 321 6.39 30.65 -36.38
N CYS A 322 6.35 30.10 -37.59
CA CYS A 322 7.13 30.60 -38.72
C CYS A 322 6.53 30.00 -40.01
N GLY A 323 5.44 30.64 -40.45
CA GLY A 323 5.01 30.53 -41.84
C GLY A 323 6.05 31.19 -42.73
N THR A 324 6.43 30.49 -43.79
CA THR A 324 7.14 31.05 -44.93
C THR A 324 6.19 31.96 -45.70
N ASP A 325 6.52 33.24 -45.76
CA ASP A 325 6.17 34.11 -46.90
C ASP A 325 7.06 33.78 -48.11
#